data_AF-A0A660U4N6-F1
#
_entry.id   AF-A0A660U4N6-F1
#
_cell.length_a   1.000
_cell.length_b   1.000
_cell.length_c   1.000
_cell.angle_alpha   90.00
_cell.angle_beta   90.00
_cell.angle_gamma   90.00
#
_symmetry.space_group_name_H-M   'P 1'
#
loop_
_entity.id
_entity.type
_entity.pdbx_description
1 polymer ?
#
loop_
_entity_poly.entity_id
_entity_poly.type
_entity_poly.pdbx_seq_one_letter_code
_entity_poly.pdbx_strand_id
1 'polypeptide(L)' 'MEKIKIEKLSEEEIERRGIKNWGIWEKEVSEFDWEYTSEEHCYIIEGKVKVETPEGDVEINKG' A
#
# COMPACT_ATOMS: atom_id res chain seq x y z
N MET A 1 -15.44 3.78 -4.57
CA MET A 1 -14.16 3.49 -3.89
C MET A 1 -14.28 4.04 -2.48
N GLU A 2 -13.85 3.29 -1.49
CA GLU A 2 -13.74 3.83 -0.13
C GLU A 2 -12.43 4.61 0.00
N LYS A 3 -12.34 5.45 1.04
CA LYS A 3 -11.13 6.23 1.34
C LYS A 3 -9.95 5.31 1.60
N ILE A 4 -8.82 5.62 0.97
CA ILE A 4 -7.54 4.96 1.27
C ILE A 4 -7.19 5.25 2.74
N LYS A 5 -7.03 4.19 3.54
CA LYS A 5 -6.55 4.29 4.92
C LYS A 5 -5.04 4.05 4.96
N ILE A 6 -4.30 5.03 5.46
CA ILE A 6 -2.85 4.95 5.64
C ILE A 6 -2.56 4.97 7.14
N GLU A 7 -1.88 3.93 7.64
CA GLU A 7 -1.43 3.81 9.03
C GLU A 7 0.03 3.39 9.09
N LYS A 8 0.78 3.93 10.06
CA LYS A 8 2.11 3.45 10.39
C LYS A 8 1.97 2.36 11.44
N LEU A 9 2.53 1.19 11.17
CA LEU A 9 2.43 0.03 12.05
C LEU A 9 3.67 -0.11 12.92
N SER A 10 3.47 -0.59 14.13
CA SER A 10 4.56 -1.07 15.00
C SER A 10 5.06 -2.44 14.55
N GLU A 11 6.29 -2.80 14.93
CA GLU A 11 6.84 -4.14 14.68
C GLU A 11 5.96 -5.26 15.26
N GLU A 12 5.34 -5.02 16.42
CA GLU A 12 4.41 -5.96 17.05
C GLU A 12 3.15 -6.18 16.19
N GLU A 13 2.60 -5.13 15.60
CA GLU A 13 1.44 -5.24 14.72
C GLU A 13 1.78 -5.93 13.40
N ILE A 14 2.96 -5.66 12.85
CA ILE A 14 3.48 -6.32 11.63
C ILE A 14 3.61 -7.82 11.88
N GLU A 15 4.19 -8.21 13.01
CA GLU A 15 4.34 -9.61 13.40
C GLU A 15 2.97 -10.27 13.65
N ARG A 16 2.11 -9.63 14.43
CA ARG A 16 0.77 -10.14 14.76
C ARG A 16 -0.12 -10.34 13.53
N ARG A 17 -0.03 -9.44 12.55
CA ARG A 17 -0.79 -9.53 11.29
C ARG A 17 -0.11 -10.46 10.27
N GLY A 18 1.08 -10.99 10.55
CA GLY A 18 1.80 -11.89 9.66
C GLY A 18 2.21 -11.25 8.34
N ILE A 19 2.40 -9.93 8.29
CA ILE A 19 2.67 -9.15 7.06
C ILE A 19 3.92 -9.66 6.35
N LYS A 20 4.91 -10.13 7.10
CA LYS A 20 6.15 -10.71 6.56
C LYS A 20 5.94 -11.98 5.72
N ASN A 21 4.76 -12.60 5.82
CA ASN A 21 4.39 -13.79 5.05
C ASN A 21 3.53 -13.47 3.81
N TRP A 22 3.16 -12.19 3.60
CA TRP A 22 2.40 -11.80 2.42
C TRP A 22 3.25 -11.93 1.16
N GLY A 23 2.59 -12.12 0.02
CA GLY A 23 3.27 -12.15 -1.27
C GLY A 23 3.99 -10.83 -1.54
N ILE A 24 5.21 -10.90 -2.06
CA ILE A 24 5.97 -9.72 -2.48
C ILE A 24 5.56 -9.38 -3.91
N TRP A 25 5.26 -8.09 -4.13
CA TRP A 25 5.03 -7.53 -5.44
C TRP A 25 6.02 -6.39 -5.68
N GLU A 26 6.63 -6.36 -6.86
CA GLU A 26 7.65 -5.40 -7.26
C GLU A 26 7.27 -4.76 -8.60
N LYS A 27 7.63 -3.48 -8.76
CA LYS A 27 7.40 -2.73 -9.99
C LYS A 27 8.46 -1.67 -10.19
N GLU A 28 8.87 -1.48 -11.44
CA GLU A 28 9.73 -0.38 -11.85
C GLU A 28 8.99 0.96 -11.82
N VAL A 29 9.75 2.06 -11.80
CA VAL A 29 9.19 3.41 -11.88
C VAL A 29 8.37 3.54 -13.16
N SER A 30 7.05 3.64 -12.98
CA SER A 30 6.07 3.69 -14.06
C SER A 30 4.78 4.31 -13.53
N GLU A 31 3.96 4.80 -14.45
CA GLU A 31 2.62 5.35 -14.19
C GLU A 31 1.62 4.49 -14.97
N PHE A 32 0.58 4.02 -14.28
CA PHE A 32 -0.43 3.14 -14.88
C PHE A 32 -1.73 3.20 -14.10
N ASP A 33 -2.84 2.96 -14.80
CA ASP A 33 -4.16 2.83 -14.17
C ASP A 33 -4.29 1.46 -13.51
N TRP A 34 -4.93 1.44 -12.33
CA TRP A 34 -5.22 0.20 -11.59
C TRP A 34 -6.60 0.26 -10.93
N GLU A 35 -7.27 -0.88 -10.86
CA GLU A 35 -8.58 -1.01 -10.21
C GLU A 35 -8.54 -2.12 -9.16
N TYR A 36 -9.02 -1.82 -7.96
CA TYR A 36 -9.19 -2.79 -6.88
C TYR A 36 -10.62 -3.32 -6.88
N THR A 37 -10.80 -4.60 -7.22
CA THR A 37 -12.11 -5.26 -7.23
C THR A 37 -12.58 -5.71 -5.85
N SER A 38 -11.68 -5.72 -4.87
CA SER A 38 -11.92 -6.08 -3.47
C SER A 38 -11.02 -5.25 -2.56
N GLU A 39 -11.30 -5.27 -1.24
CA GLU A 39 -10.40 -4.68 -0.26
C GLU A 39 -9.03 -5.38 -0.30
N GLU A 40 -7.97 -4.60 -0.44
CA GLU A 40 -6.59 -5.08 -0.39
C GLU A 40 -5.81 -4.30 0.66
N HIS A 41 -4.91 -5.02 1.34
CA HIS A 41 -3.93 -4.43 2.25
C HIS A 41 -2.53 -4.66 1.68
N CYS A 42 -1.74 -3.60 1.65
CA CYS A 42 -0.33 -3.67 1.29
C CYS A 42 0.54 -3.01 2.36
N TYR A 43 1.80 -3.41 2.40
CA TYR A 43 2.81 -2.81 3.25
C TYR A 43 4.00 -2.43 2.38
N ILE A 44 4.39 -1.14 2.40
CA ILE A 44 5.48 -0.65 1.55
C ILE A 44 6.82 -0.99 2.21
N ILE A 45 7.48 -2.02 1.68
CA ILE A 45 8.79 -2.49 2.17
C ILE A 45 9.91 -1.55 1.70
N GLU A 46 9.81 -1.05 0.47
CA GLU A 46 10.75 -0.14 -0.17
C GLU A 46 10.05 0.74 -1.22
N GLY A 47 10.62 1.91 -1.49
CA GLY A 47 10.14 2.82 -2.53
C GLY A 47 9.08 3.82 -2.06
N LYS A 48 8.45 4.46 -3.05
CA LYS A 48 7.44 5.51 -2.92
C LYS A 48 6.43 5.34 -4.06
N VAL A 49 5.16 5.52 -3.75
CA VAL A 49 4.07 5.54 -4.73
C VAL A 49 3.18 6.75 -4.49
N LYS A 50 2.74 7.38 -5.58
CA LYS A 50 1.66 8.36 -5.58
C LYS A 50 0.42 7.67 -6.17
N VAL A 51 -0.68 7.69 -5.44
CA VAL A 51 -1.97 7.13 -5.90
C VAL A 51 -2.93 8.28 -6.08
N GLU A 52 -3.40 8.47 -7.30
CA GLU A 52 -4.38 9.49 -7.65
C GLU A 52 -5.77 8.86 -7.63
N THR A 53 -6.71 9.45 -6.90
CA THR A 53 -8.09 8.97 -6.83
C THR A 53 -9.06 10.13 -7.03
N PRO A 54 -10.33 9.87 -7.40
CA PRO A 54 -11.35 10.92 -7.46
C PRO A 54 -11.55 11.69 -6.15
N GLU A 55 -11.17 11.10 -5.00
CA GLU A 55 -11.25 11.75 -3.68
C GLU A 55 -10.00 12.57 -3.33
N GLY A 56 -8.92 12.43 -4.10
CA GLY A 56 -7.66 13.13 -3.92
C GLY A 56 -6.44 12.23 -4.08
N ASP A 57 -5.29 12.89 -4.13
CA ASP A 57 -4.00 12.22 -4.27
C ASP A 57 -3.43 11.86 -2.89
N VAL A 58 -2.87 10.65 -2.79
CA VAL A 58 -2.11 10.22 -1.60
C VAL A 58 -0.71 9.81 -1.99
N GLU A 59 0.24 10.09 -1.11
CA GLU A 59 1.62 9.66 -1.25
C GLU A 59 1.95 8.68 -0.13
N ILE A 60 2.42 7.48 -0.51
CA ILE A 60 2.77 6.41 0.42
C ILE A 60 4.27 6.12 0.25
N ASN A 61 4.99 6.17 1.36
CA ASN A 61 6.41 5.88 1.44
C ASN A 61 6.62 4.65 2.33
N LYS A 62 7.81 4.05 2.28
CA LYS A 62 8.23 2.95 3.15
C LYS A 62 7.76 3.07 4.61
N GLY A 63 7.30 1.94 5.16
CA GLY A 63 6.99 1.73 6.58
C GLY A 63 5.54 1.94 6.97
#